data_AF-A0A7I4F1L2-F1
#
_entry.id   AF-A0A7I4F1L2-F1
#
_cell.length_a   1.000
_cell.length_b   1.000
_cell.length_c   1.000
_cell.angle_alpha   90.00
_cell.angle_beta   90.00
_cell.angle_gamma   90.00
#
_symmetry.space_group_name_H-M   'P 1'
#
loop_
_entity.id
_entity.type
_entity.pdbx_description
1 polymer ?
#
loop_
_entity_poly.entity_id
_entity_poly.type
_entity_poly.pdbx_seq_one_letter_code
_entity_poly.pdbx_strand_id
1 'polypeptide(L)'
;MAFSAVDRDGISIVRTVGCVVCNFKCIQETRRGDTMGRLYLIQLDGRIYSCRHCRSHLAQCDELVSKSFHCRHGKAYLFNTVVNVSVGPLEDRMMTTGKHAVADIFCNSCQQVVGWKYEVAYEKSQKYKEGKFILERYALLP
;
A
#
# COMPACT_ATOMS: atom_id res chain seq x y z
N MET A 1 -24.39 -24.70 32.84
CA MET A 1 -24.77 -23.54 33.67
C MET A 1 -23.73 -22.46 33.41
N ALA A 2 -24.14 -21.36 32.76
CA ALA A 2 -23.28 -20.24 32.41
C ALA A 2 -23.14 -19.32 33.62
N PHE A 3 -21.92 -18.96 33.98
CA PHE A 3 -21.65 -17.83 34.87
C PHE A 3 -20.79 -16.84 34.11
N SER A 4 -21.45 -15.83 33.54
CA SER A 4 -20.85 -14.61 33.03
C SER A 4 -20.64 -13.65 34.19
N ALA A 5 -19.39 -13.42 34.56
CA ALA A 5 -19.00 -12.25 35.36
C ALA A 5 -18.66 -11.12 34.39
N VAL A 6 -19.40 -10.01 34.50
CA VAL A 6 -19.24 -8.79 33.70
C VAL A 6 -18.59 -7.74 34.60
N ASP A 7 -17.35 -7.37 34.29
CA ASP A 7 -16.72 -6.18 34.85
C ASP A 7 -17.24 -4.93 34.14
N ARG A 8 -17.36 -3.82 34.89
CA ARG A 8 -18.14 -2.62 34.52
C ARG A 8 -17.50 -1.78 33.38
N ASP A 9 -16.35 -2.21 32.85
CA ASP A 9 -15.60 -1.55 31.76
C ASP A 9 -15.43 -2.40 30.48
N GLY A 10 -16.09 -3.56 30.37
CA GLY A 10 -16.24 -4.27 29.08
C GLY A 10 -14.94 -4.79 28.42
N ILE A 11 -13.85 -4.97 29.18
CA ILE A 11 -12.57 -5.46 28.65
C ILE A 11 -12.54 -6.99 28.68
N SER A 12 -12.59 -7.60 27.49
CA SER A 12 -12.30 -9.03 27.33
C SER A 12 -10.80 -9.28 27.53
N ILE A 13 -10.46 -9.99 28.61
CA ILE A 13 -9.12 -10.46 28.90
C ILE A 13 -8.86 -11.69 28.02
N VAL A 14 -8.20 -11.51 26.88
CA VAL A 14 -7.71 -12.65 26.09
C VAL A 14 -6.28 -12.94 26.52
N ARG A 15 -6.11 -14.13 27.10
CA ARG A 15 -4.87 -14.65 27.65
C ARG A 15 -3.74 -14.56 26.61
N THR A 16 -2.61 -14.05 27.06
CA THR A 16 -1.33 -14.08 26.37
C THR A 16 -1.02 -15.52 25.93
N VAL A 17 -0.93 -15.76 24.62
CA VAL A 17 -0.22 -16.94 24.11
C VAL A 17 1.10 -16.44 23.57
N GLY A 18 2.17 -16.92 24.19
CA GLY A 18 3.54 -16.49 23.97
C GLY A 18 3.97 -16.60 22.51
N CYS A 19 4.67 -15.58 22.08
CA CYS A 19 5.36 -15.50 20.81
C CYS A 19 6.66 -16.31 20.92
N VAL A 20 6.75 -17.42 20.19
CA VAL A 20 8.03 -18.08 19.91
C VAL A 20 8.01 -18.45 18.43
N VAL A 21 8.98 -17.91 17.69
CA VAL A 21 9.27 -18.17 16.26
C VAL A 21 8.39 -17.42 15.25
N CYS A 22 8.79 -16.21 14.87
CA CYS A 22 8.74 -15.68 13.49
C CYS A 22 9.61 -14.41 13.39
N ASN A 23 10.70 -14.48 12.63
CA ASN A 23 11.77 -13.48 12.58
C ASN A 23 11.49 -12.32 11.58
N PHE A 24 10.27 -11.80 11.54
CA PHE A 24 9.91 -10.60 10.75
C PHE A 24 9.02 -9.68 11.59
N LYS A 25 9.51 -8.45 11.79
CA LYS A 25 9.00 -7.41 12.70
C LYS A 25 7.55 -6.99 12.44
N CYS A 26 6.79 -6.90 13.53
CA CYS A 26 5.68 -5.97 13.83
C CYS A 26 4.59 -5.77 12.78
N ILE A 27 3.47 -6.49 12.94
CA ILE A 27 2.15 -5.98 12.56
C ILE A 27 1.48 -5.54 13.87
N GLN A 28 1.78 -4.33 14.33
CA GLN A 28 1.02 -3.71 15.41
C GLN A 28 -0.25 -3.09 14.82
N GLU A 29 -1.40 -3.58 15.28
CA GLU A 29 -2.70 -2.94 15.11
C GLU A 29 -2.65 -1.54 15.72
N THR A 30 -2.84 -0.51 14.89
CA THR A 30 -2.92 0.88 15.34
C THR A 30 -4.28 1.10 15.99
N ARG A 31 -4.38 0.91 17.31
CA ARG A 31 -5.47 1.53 18.09
C ARG A 31 -5.26 3.05 18.09
N ARG A 32 -6.38 3.76 17.94
CA ARG A 32 -6.49 5.22 17.86
C ARG A 32 -5.86 5.90 19.09
N GLY A 33 -5.04 6.90 18.81
CA GLY A 33 -4.75 8.03 19.70
C GLY A 33 -3.50 7.87 20.56
N ASP A 34 -2.37 8.42 20.11
CA ASP A 34 -1.57 9.32 20.94
C ASP A 34 -0.55 10.10 20.08
N THR A 35 -0.30 11.33 20.52
CA THR A 35 0.32 12.49 19.84
C THR A 35 1.44 12.23 18.81
N MET A 36 1.08 12.18 17.53
CA MET A 36 1.95 12.51 16.40
C MET A 36 1.13 13.37 15.43
N GLY A 37 1.76 14.36 14.78
CA GLY A 37 1.08 15.35 13.95
C GLY A 37 0.02 14.76 13.02
N ARG A 38 -1.08 15.49 12.79
CA ARG A 38 -2.19 15.02 11.95
C ARG A 38 -1.67 14.70 10.54
N LEU A 39 -1.72 13.43 10.15
CA LEU A 39 -1.47 13.03 8.77
C LEU A 39 -2.55 13.63 7.88
N TYR A 40 -2.15 14.50 6.96
CA TYR A 40 -3.05 15.03 5.94
C TYR A 40 -3.21 14.00 4.83
N LEU A 41 -4.29 13.23 4.88
CA LEU A 41 -4.64 12.26 3.84
C LEU A 41 -5.68 12.85 2.92
N ILE A 42 -5.43 12.75 1.61
CA ILE A 42 -6.36 13.16 0.57
C ILE A 42 -7.52 12.15 0.55
N GLN A 43 -8.74 12.66 0.67
CA GLN A 43 -9.96 11.89 0.45
C GLN A 43 -10.34 11.99 -1.03
N LEU A 44 -10.61 10.84 -1.63
CA LEU A 44 -11.04 10.70 -3.01
C LEU A 44 -12.49 10.24 -3.02
N ASP A 45 -13.30 10.80 -3.92
CA ASP A 45 -14.69 10.42 -4.13
C ASP A 45 -14.85 9.37 -5.24
N GLY A 46 -15.98 8.66 -5.24
CA GLY A 46 -16.33 7.69 -6.28
C GLY A 46 -15.78 6.28 -6.07
N ARG A 47 -15.45 5.59 -7.16
CA ARG A 47 -14.88 4.23 -7.11
C ARG A 47 -13.36 4.34 -6.94
N ILE A 48 -12.86 3.84 -5.81
CA ILE A 48 -11.48 4.04 -5.38
C ILE A 48 -10.80 2.72 -5.07
N TYR A 49 -9.50 2.68 -5.35
CA TYR A 49 -8.59 1.66 -4.84
C TYR A 49 -7.98 2.14 -3.53
N SER A 50 -8.08 1.32 -2.50
CA SER A 50 -7.56 1.60 -1.17
C SER A 50 -6.45 0.62 -0.79
N CYS A 51 -5.58 1.01 0.14
CA CYS A 51 -4.58 0.12 0.71
C CYS A 51 -5.24 -1.04 1.45
N ARG A 52 -4.84 -2.27 1.16
CA ARG A 52 -5.42 -3.46 1.79
C ARG A 52 -5.18 -3.52 3.31
N HIS A 53 -4.10 -2.94 3.80
CA HIS A 53 -3.71 -3.01 5.20
C HIS A 53 -4.43 -1.98 6.08
N CYS A 54 -4.53 -0.73 5.62
CA CYS A 54 -5.06 0.39 6.43
C CYS A 54 -6.28 1.08 5.82
N ARG A 55 -6.72 0.65 4.63
CA ARG A 55 -7.85 1.22 3.86
C ARG A 55 -7.69 2.69 3.48
N SER A 56 -6.48 3.23 3.52
CA SER A 56 -6.18 4.57 3.01
C SER A 56 -6.40 4.64 1.49
N HIS A 57 -6.97 5.73 0.99
CA HIS A 57 -7.30 5.86 -0.44
C HIS A 57 -5.99 6.04 -1.22
N LEU A 58 -5.78 5.26 -2.28
CA LEU A 58 -4.55 5.29 -3.08
C LEU A 58 -4.80 5.84 -4.48
N ALA A 59 -5.84 5.39 -5.17
CA ALA A 59 -6.10 5.82 -6.54
C ALA A 59 -7.60 5.76 -6.86
N GLN A 60 -8.05 6.55 -7.81
CA GLN A 60 -9.39 6.40 -8.39
C GLN A 60 -9.38 5.33 -9.49
N CYS A 61 -10.53 4.70 -9.72
CA CYS A 61 -10.71 3.77 -10.83
C CYS A 61 -10.58 4.45 -12.20
N ASP A 62 -10.87 5.75 -12.30
CA ASP A 62 -10.78 6.51 -13.56
C ASP A 62 -9.33 6.78 -13.97
N GLU A 63 -8.40 6.79 -13.01
CA GLU A 63 -6.96 6.95 -13.23
C GLU A 63 -6.28 5.66 -13.71
N LEU A 64 -7.03 4.56 -13.78
CA LEU A 64 -6.52 3.26 -14.21
C LEU A 64 -6.29 3.23 -15.72
N VAL A 65 -5.02 3.12 -16.12
CA VAL A 65 -4.61 3.06 -17.52
C VAL A 65 -4.68 1.63 -18.05
N SER A 66 -4.16 0.66 -17.31
CA SER A 66 -4.08 -0.73 -17.79
C SER A 66 -3.96 -1.75 -16.67
N LYS A 67 -4.63 -2.88 -16.85
CA LYS A 67 -4.59 -4.05 -15.95
C LYS A 67 -3.65 -5.16 -16.43
N SER A 68 -2.93 -4.93 -17.53
CA SER A 68 -2.14 -5.95 -18.24
C SER A 68 -0.73 -6.12 -17.69
N PHE A 69 -0.38 -5.42 -16.61
CA PHE A 69 0.94 -5.46 -16.01
C PHE A 69 1.07 -6.63 -15.04
N HIS A 70 2.27 -7.17 -14.96
CA HIS A 70 2.60 -8.30 -14.09
C HIS A 70 3.91 -7.99 -13.37
N CYS A 71 3.93 -8.27 -12.08
CA CYS A 71 5.10 -8.17 -11.21
C CYS A 71 5.41 -9.54 -10.60
N ARG A 72 6.46 -9.62 -9.79
CA ARG A 72 6.88 -10.88 -9.15
C ARG A 72 5.76 -11.52 -8.31
N HIS A 73 4.88 -10.70 -7.71
CA HIS A 73 3.78 -11.16 -6.85
C HIS A 73 2.45 -11.33 -7.62
N GLY A 74 2.47 -11.29 -8.96
CA GLY A 74 1.29 -11.54 -9.80
C GLY A 74 0.81 -10.31 -10.56
N LYS A 75 -0.50 -10.09 -10.60
CA LYS A 75 -1.11 -9.00 -11.38
C LYS A 75 -0.84 -7.63 -10.74
N ALA A 76 -0.50 -6.66 -11.57
CA ALA A 76 -0.29 -5.27 -11.17
C ALA A 76 -0.99 -4.34 -12.16
N TYR A 77 -1.34 -3.14 -11.69
CA TYR A 77 -2.17 -2.19 -12.41
C TYR A 77 -1.41 -0.88 -12.59
N LEU A 78 -1.48 -0.33 -13.80
CA LEU A 78 -0.87 0.95 -14.16
C LEU A 78 -1.87 2.09 -13.96
N PHE A 79 -1.51 3.07 -13.16
CA PHE A 79 -2.28 4.26 -12.87
C PHE A 79 -1.54 5.52 -13.34
N ASN A 80 -2.31 6.53 -13.75
CA ASN A 80 -1.78 7.86 -14.06
C ASN A 80 -1.36 8.59 -12.78
N THR A 81 -2.24 8.66 -11.78
CA THR A 81 -1.98 9.31 -10.49
C THR A 81 -2.31 8.40 -9.31
N VAL A 82 -1.55 8.58 -8.23
CA VAL A 82 -1.72 7.88 -6.94
C VAL A 82 -1.48 8.89 -5.83
N VAL A 83 -2.35 8.89 -4.82
CA VAL A 83 -2.33 9.78 -3.66
C VAL A 83 -1.98 9.02 -2.38
N ASN A 84 -1.64 9.76 -1.32
CA ASN A 84 -1.33 9.20 0.00
C ASN A 84 -0.17 8.18 -0.01
N VAL A 85 0.78 8.39 -0.93
CA VAL A 85 1.99 7.59 -1.04
C VAL A 85 3.24 8.46 -0.94
N SER A 86 4.31 7.84 -0.43
CA SER A 86 5.65 8.41 -0.40
C SER A 86 6.52 7.64 -1.38
N VAL A 87 7.41 8.35 -2.07
CA VAL A 87 8.33 7.79 -3.07
C VAL A 87 9.66 7.49 -2.38
N GLY A 88 10.17 6.28 -2.58
CA GLY A 88 11.43 5.80 -2.06
C GLY A 88 12.64 6.27 -2.87
N PRO A 89 13.82 5.69 -2.59
CA PRO A 89 15.01 5.95 -3.39
C PRO A 89 14.82 5.46 -4.82
N LEU A 90 15.47 6.17 -5.76
CA LEU A 90 15.50 5.80 -7.16
C LEU A 90 16.42 4.60 -7.37
N GLU A 91 15.94 3.59 -8.08
CA GLU A 91 16.67 2.39 -8.43
C GLU A 91 16.54 2.08 -9.93
N ASP A 92 17.66 1.76 -10.57
CA ASP A 92 17.67 1.24 -11.93
C ASP A 92 17.30 -0.25 -11.94
N ARG A 93 16.24 -0.60 -12.66
CA ARG A 93 15.78 -1.99 -12.84
C ARG A 93 15.73 -2.37 -14.31
N MET A 94 16.26 -3.54 -14.64
CA MET A 94 16.12 -4.14 -15.96
C MET A 94 14.80 -4.91 -16.03
N MET A 95 13.95 -4.56 -16.99
CA MET A 95 12.65 -5.19 -17.21
C MET A 95 12.59 -5.77 -18.64
N THR A 96 11.53 -6.50 -18.96
CA THR A 96 11.31 -7.04 -20.31
C THR A 96 11.30 -5.95 -21.39
N THR A 97 10.84 -4.75 -21.03
CA THR A 97 10.79 -3.57 -21.93
C THR A 97 12.02 -2.67 -21.79
N GLY A 98 13.18 -3.20 -21.41
CA GLY A 98 14.43 -2.45 -21.29
C GLY A 98 14.75 -1.93 -19.90
N LYS A 99 15.70 -1.00 -19.83
CA LYS A 99 16.16 -0.36 -18.58
C LYS A 99 15.19 0.76 -18.16
N HIS A 100 14.82 0.79 -16.87
CA HIS A 100 13.96 1.81 -16.26
C HIS A 100 14.53 2.24 -14.91
N ALA A 101 14.54 3.54 -14.64
CA ALA A 101 14.74 4.07 -13.29
C ALA A 101 13.36 4.15 -12.63
N VAL A 102 13.18 3.42 -11.54
CA VAL A 102 11.92 3.32 -10.80
C VAL A 102 12.14 3.62 -9.33
N ALA A 103 11.09 4.02 -8.64
CA ALA A 103 11.13 4.25 -7.20
C ALA A 103 9.98 3.53 -6.53
N ASP A 104 10.26 2.75 -5.49
CA ASP A 104 9.21 2.07 -4.73
C ASP A 104 8.31 3.09 -4.02
N ILE A 105 7.02 2.77 -3.91
CA ILE A 105 6.05 3.63 -3.24
C ILE A 105 5.44 2.97 -2.01
N PHE A 106 5.30 3.76 -0.97
CA PHE A 106 4.88 3.34 0.36
C PHE A 106 3.61 4.08 0.76
N CYS A 107 2.66 3.39 1.38
CA CYS A 107 1.46 4.04 1.89
C CYS A 107 1.78 4.95 3.08
N ASN A 108 1.39 6.23 3.03
CA ASN A 108 1.67 7.19 4.10
C ASN A 108 1.05 6.81 5.46
N SER A 109 -0.01 5.99 5.45
CA SER A 109 -0.73 5.62 6.68
C SER A 109 -0.14 4.40 7.39
N CYS A 110 0.34 3.39 6.67
CA CYS A 110 0.86 2.14 7.26
C CYS A 110 2.30 1.80 6.86
N GLN A 111 2.91 2.62 6.00
CA GLN A 111 4.28 2.47 5.48
C GLN A 111 4.57 1.14 4.77
N GLN A 112 3.53 0.41 4.37
CA GLN A 112 3.68 -0.80 3.57
C GLN A 112 3.95 -0.44 2.10
N VAL A 113 4.77 -1.26 1.43
CA VAL A 113 5.00 -1.17 -0.01
C VAL A 113 3.72 -1.53 -0.74
N VAL A 114 3.23 -0.58 -1.55
CA VAL A 114 2.01 -0.78 -2.36
C VAL A 114 2.31 -0.92 -3.85
N GLY A 115 3.53 -0.59 -4.26
CA GLY A 115 3.97 -0.68 -5.65
C GLY A 115 5.21 0.16 -5.92
N TRP A 116 5.33 0.72 -7.12
CA TRP A 116 6.45 1.54 -7.56
C TRP A 116 6.06 2.51 -8.68
N LYS A 117 6.81 3.59 -8.84
CA LYS A 117 6.62 4.62 -9.86
C LYS A 117 7.72 4.54 -10.91
N TYR A 118 7.37 4.75 -12.17
CA TYR A 118 8.34 4.99 -13.24
C TYR A 118 8.83 6.44 -13.18
N GLU A 119 10.12 6.64 -12.97
CA GLU A 119 10.73 7.97 -13.00
C GLU A 119 11.34 8.23 -14.38
N VAL A 120 12.14 7.30 -14.89
CA VAL A 120 12.80 7.44 -16.19
C VAL A 120 12.76 6.13 -16.97
N ALA A 121 12.34 6.21 -18.23
CA ALA A 121 12.50 5.17 -19.23
C ALA A 121 13.59 5.59 -20.21
N TYR A 122 14.60 4.73 -20.41
CA TYR A 122 15.70 5.04 -21.33
C TYR A 122 15.32 4.84 -22.81
N GLU A 123 14.36 3.96 -23.08
CA GLU A 123 13.85 3.72 -24.41
C GLU A 123 12.71 4.68 -24.78
N LYS A 124 12.80 5.31 -25.96
CA LYS A 124 11.79 6.25 -26.47
C LYS A 124 10.39 5.64 -26.55
N SER A 125 10.29 4.36 -26.92
CA SER A 125 9.02 3.61 -27.02
C SER A 125 8.32 3.44 -25.67
N GLN A 126 9.07 3.54 -24.56
CA GLN A 126 8.57 3.34 -23.20
C GLN A 126 8.36 4.64 -22.42
N LYS A 127 8.67 5.80 -23.03
CA LYS A 127 8.52 7.12 -22.40
C LYS A 127 7.11 7.41 -21.90
N TYR A 128 6.09 6.81 -22.51
CA TYR A 128 4.70 6.94 -22.06
C TYR A 128 4.46 6.41 -20.63
N LYS A 129 5.38 5.64 -20.05
CA LYS A 129 5.30 5.12 -18.68
C LYS A 129 5.85 6.09 -17.64
N GLU A 130 6.69 7.05 -18.04
CA GLU A 130 7.29 8.02 -17.12
C GLU A 130 6.21 8.79 -16.36
N GLY A 131 6.41 8.95 -15.06
CA GLY A 131 5.47 9.59 -14.15
C GLY A 131 4.30 8.72 -13.70
N LYS A 132 4.10 7.54 -14.30
CA LYS A 132 2.99 6.63 -13.95
C LYS A 132 3.37 5.68 -12.82
N PHE A 133 2.34 5.13 -12.20
CA PHE A 133 2.46 4.29 -11.02
C PHE A 133 1.99 2.87 -11.31
N ILE A 134 2.72 1.90 -10.81
CA ILE A 134 2.31 0.51 -10.76
C ILE A 134 1.92 0.19 -9.33
N LEU A 135 0.68 -0.27 -9.13
CA LEU A 135 0.20 -0.77 -7.85
C LEU A 135 -0.06 -2.28 -7.96
N GLU A 136 0.49 -3.04 -7.02
CA GLU A 136 0.36 -4.50 -7.02
C GLU A 136 -1.00 -4.92 -6.45
N ARG A 137 -1.70 -5.84 -7.14
CA ARG A 137 -3.08 -6.20 -6.76
C ARG A 137 -3.18 -6.79 -5.34
N TYR A 138 -2.14 -7.46 -4.84
CA TYR A 138 -2.19 -8.03 -3.50
C TYR A 138 -2.30 -6.96 -2.40
N ALA A 139 -1.79 -5.74 -2.66
CA ALA A 139 -1.77 -4.61 -1.74
C ALA A 139 -2.98 -3.68 -1.91
N LEU A 140 -3.86 -3.96 -2.89
CA LEU A 140 -5.03 -3.15 -3.21
C LEU A 140 -6.34 -3.80 -2.76
N LEU A 141 -7.24 -2.96 -2.25
CA LEU A 141 -8.64 -3.24 -2.04
C LEU A 141 -9.45 -2.40 -3.04
N PRO A 142 -10.25 -3.03 -3.93
CA PRO A 142 -11.16 -2.33 -4.84
C PRO A 142 -12.41 -1.81 -4.14
#